data_AF-A0A084FXQ3-F1
#
_entry.id   AF-A0A084FXQ3-F1
#
_cell.length_a   1.000
_cell.length_b   1.000
_cell.length_c   1.000
_cell.angle_alpha   90.00
_cell.angle_beta   90.00
_cell.angle_gamma   90.00
#
_symmetry.space_group_name_H-M   'P 1'
#
loop_
_entity.id
_entity.type
_entity.pdbx_description
1 polymer ?
#
loop_
_entity_poly.entity_id
_entity_poly.type
_entity_poly.pdbx_seq_one_letter_code
_entity_poly.pdbx_strand_id
1 'polypeptide(L)'
;MTAPIKHWTTSSTPHLPVVTAGAQDDFFSIYHVGSDNLVYQHYTSDPKLQDWKPKDSVHKIPDSGQIFSNLTAVSLASGRDHIFGRHFHGGVRHLWYDGQKWNSEDLGGQLIGDISAVSWGPSRIDIFGRGMDNAVWTKFWNGSKWSNWASLGGKTPDSPTAVSWGPNRIDIFVRGLDNVVYQQYFNGTAWSGGWGSLGGETVEEVVAVSSGPERLELFVRDFKNGIQFRSFNRQARWSGWSREADAGSTVSKPAAVGFGGNKVVLARQSQDNKLYRKVWNGSSWGVWEKFGDKAITGSPVLHVKGGDKAPAIVVLGDASLAIFA
;
A
#
# COMPACT_ATOMS: atom_id res chain seq x y z
N MET A 1 -4.76 -19.42 18.66
CA MET A 1 -5.31 -19.57 17.30
C MET A 1 -6.46 -18.58 17.16
N THR A 2 -6.28 -17.48 16.43
CA THR A 2 -7.40 -16.66 15.99
C THR A 2 -7.87 -17.24 14.66
N ALA A 3 -9.05 -17.87 14.68
CA ALA A 3 -9.70 -18.29 13.44
C ALA A 3 -9.91 -17.06 12.54
N PRO A 4 -9.85 -17.20 11.20
CA PRO A 4 -10.31 -16.16 10.29
C PRO A 4 -11.69 -15.71 10.72
N ILE A 5 -11.89 -14.41 10.87
CA ILE A 5 -13.20 -13.88 11.28
C ILE A 5 -14.21 -14.37 10.24
N LYS A 6 -13.89 -14.28 8.93
CA LYS A 6 -14.77 -14.71 7.84
C LYS A 6 -14.02 -15.12 6.55
N HIS A 7 -14.66 -15.96 5.74
CA HIS A 7 -14.23 -16.38 4.39
C HIS A 7 -15.34 -16.14 3.37
N TRP A 8 -15.00 -15.62 2.20
CA TRP A 8 -15.96 -15.35 1.13
C TRP A 8 -15.39 -15.68 -0.25
N THR A 9 -16.20 -16.33 -1.08
CA THR A 9 -16.01 -16.37 -2.54
C THR A 9 -16.67 -15.12 -3.11
N THR A 10 -15.91 -14.26 -3.78
CA THR A 10 -16.46 -13.07 -4.44
C THR A 10 -17.27 -13.50 -5.68
N SER A 11 -18.33 -12.76 -6.04
CA SER A 11 -19.15 -13.04 -7.23
C SER A 11 -18.45 -12.69 -8.56
N SER A 12 -17.40 -11.86 -8.50
CA SER A 12 -16.39 -11.68 -9.54
C SER A 12 -15.04 -12.05 -8.94
N THR A 13 -14.33 -13.00 -9.55
CA THR A 13 -12.98 -13.39 -9.12
C THR A 13 -12.05 -12.18 -9.21
N PRO A 14 -11.50 -11.63 -8.10
CA PRO A 14 -10.47 -10.62 -8.19
C PRO A 14 -9.25 -11.29 -8.84
N HIS A 15 -8.84 -10.78 -10.01
CA HIS A 15 -7.61 -11.22 -10.67
C HIS A 15 -6.39 -10.37 -10.26
N LEU A 16 -6.62 -9.31 -9.48
CA LEU A 16 -5.61 -8.36 -9.00
C LEU A 16 -5.76 -8.15 -7.47
N PRO A 17 -4.69 -7.72 -6.77
CA PRO A 17 -4.70 -7.42 -5.35
C PRO A 17 -5.77 -6.39 -4.98
N VAL A 18 -6.39 -6.64 -3.83
CA VAL A 18 -7.35 -5.75 -3.20
C VAL A 18 -6.63 -4.55 -2.57
N VAL A 19 -7.25 -3.38 -2.62
CA VAL A 19 -6.82 -2.21 -1.85
C VAL A 19 -7.86 -1.91 -0.79
N THR A 20 -7.40 -1.48 0.37
CA THR A 20 -8.26 -1.02 1.44
C THR A 20 -8.14 0.49 1.62
N ALA A 21 -9.24 1.18 1.86
CA ALA A 21 -9.25 2.58 2.28
C ALA A 21 -10.25 2.77 3.42
N GLY A 22 -10.10 3.86 4.17
CA GLY A 22 -10.89 4.13 5.36
C GLY A 22 -10.78 5.59 5.76
N ALA A 23 -11.44 6.47 5.00
CA ALA A 23 -11.38 7.90 5.28
C ALA A 23 -12.26 8.36 6.45
N GLN A 24 -13.24 7.56 6.86
CA GLN A 24 -14.12 7.90 7.98
C GLN A 24 -13.94 6.84 9.06
N ASP A 25 -13.72 7.28 10.30
CA ASP A 25 -13.39 6.42 11.45
C ASP A 25 -14.38 5.26 11.68
N ASP A 26 -15.59 5.35 11.10
CA ASP A 26 -16.63 4.32 11.19
C ASP A 26 -16.68 3.38 9.98
N PHE A 27 -16.16 3.75 8.81
CA PHE A 27 -16.29 2.95 7.58
C PHE A 27 -14.98 2.27 7.15
N PHE A 28 -15.08 0.98 6.81
CA PHE A 28 -14.00 0.22 6.20
C PHE A 28 -14.40 -0.12 4.76
N SER A 29 -13.57 0.28 3.80
CA SER A 29 -13.77 0.02 2.37
C SER A 29 -12.69 -0.91 1.81
N ILE A 30 -13.11 -1.85 0.98
CA ILE A 30 -12.29 -2.68 0.12
C ILE A 30 -12.61 -2.31 -1.33
N TYR A 31 -11.58 -2.04 -2.12
CA TYR A 31 -11.68 -1.81 -3.55
C TYR A 31 -10.93 -2.89 -4.30
N HIS A 32 -11.50 -3.34 -5.41
CA HIS A 32 -10.82 -4.26 -6.32
C HIS A 32 -11.26 -4.05 -7.76
N VAL A 33 -10.46 -4.59 -8.68
CA VAL A 33 -10.81 -4.69 -10.09
C VAL A 33 -11.50 -6.03 -10.32
N GLY A 34 -12.67 -6.02 -10.95
CA GLY A 34 -13.39 -7.23 -11.36
C GLY A 34 -12.80 -7.85 -12.62
N SER A 35 -13.26 -9.04 -12.99
CA SER A 35 -12.87 -9.71 -14.25
C SER A 35 -13.30 -8.96 -15.52
N ASP A 36 -14.22 -8.01 -15.39
CA ASP A 36 -14.65 -7.08 -16.44
C ASP A 36 -13.77 -5.81 -16.53
N ASN A 37 -12.69 -5.75 -15.74
CA ASN A 37 -11.79 -4.62 -15.56
C ASN A 37 -12.45 -3.38 -14.93
N LEU A 38 -13.62 -3.51 -14.29
CA LEU A 38 -14.29 -2.39 -13.62
C LEU A 38 -14.00 -2.39 -12.11
N VAL A 39 -14.19 -1.24 -11.48
CA VAL A 39 -13.88 -1.07 -10.05
C VAL A 39 -15.11 -1.39 -9.20
N TYR A 40 -14.90 -2.19 -8.17
CA TYR A 40 -15.91 -2.57 -7.19
C TYR A 40 -15.48 -2.15 -5.79
N GLN A 41 -16.45 -1.72 -4.99
CA GLN A 41 -16.29 -1.39 -3.59
C GLN A 41 -17.08 -2.38 -2.73
N HIS A 42 -16.48 -2.83 -1.65
CA HIS A 42 -17.17 -3.41 -0.52
C HIS A 42 -17.00 -2.51 0.67
N TYR A 43 -18.05 -2.21 1.43
CA TYR A 43 -17.91 -1.35 2.60
C TYR A 43 -18.76 -1.82 3.78
N THR A 44 -18.34 -1.42 4.98
CA THR A 44 -19.10 -1.63 6.22
C THR A 44 -18.88 -0.51 7.21
N SER A 45 -19.91 -0.22 8.00
CA SER A 45 -19.83 0.61 9.20
C SER A 45 -19.48 -0.17 10.45
N ASP A 46 -19.36 -1.50 10.38
CA ASP A 46 -19.05 -2.34 11.54
C ASP A 46 -17.63 -2.04 12.07
N PRO A 47 -17.49 -1.53 13.30
CA PRO A 47 -16.19 -1.17 13.87
C PRO A 47 -15.31 -2.39 14.21
N LYS A 48 -15.90 -3.58 14.32
CA LYS A 48 -15.20 -4.82 14.68
C LYS A 48 -15.11 -5.81 13.52
N LEU A 49 -15.75 -5.52 12.38
CA LEU A 49 -15.87 -6.41 11.22
C LEU A 49 -16.50 -7.78 11.57
N GLN A 50 -17.19 -7.88 12.72
CA GLN A 50 -17.74 -9.10 13.28
C GLN A 50 -18.99 -9.57 12.54
N ASP A 51 -19.80 -8.66 12.00
CA ASP A 51 -21.08 -8.91 11.33
C ASP A 51 -21.04 -8.61 9.82
N TRP A 52 -20.04 -7.87 9.35
CA TRP A 52 -19.89 -7.59 7.92
C TRP A 52 -19.69 -8.81 7.03
N LYS A 53 -20.49 -8.94 5.97
CA LYS A 53 -20.33 -9.94 4.89
C LYS A 53 -19.98 -9.21 3.59
N PRO A 54 -18.70 -9.09 3.19
CA PRO A 54 -18.27 -8.36 2.01
C PRO A 54 -19.06 -8.72 0.73
N LYS A 55 -19.40 -9.99 0.51
CA LYS A 55 -20.16 -10.40 -0.69
C LYS A 55 -21.50 -9.68 -0.81
N ASP A 56 -22.14 -9.37 0.32
CA ASP A 56 -23.47 -8.79 0.39
C ASP A 56 -23.42 -7.25 0.30
N SER A 57 -22.22 -6.67 0.32
CA SER A 57 -21.98 -5.22 0.24
C SER A 57 -21.20 -4.82 -1.02
N VAL A 58 -21.28 -5.60 -2.10
CA VAL A 58 -20.53 -5.31 -3.33
C VAL A 58 -21.26 -4.28 -4.19
N HIS A 59 -20.57 -3.20 -4.52
CA HIS A 59 -21.09 -2.11 -5.35
C HIS A 59 -20.11 -1.81 -6.47
N LYS A 60 -20.59 -1.89 -7.71
CA LYS A 60 -19.84 -1.40 -8.87
C LYS A 60 -19.73 0.12 -8.79
N ILE A 61 -18.53 0.68 -8.92
CA ILE A 61 -18.33 2.12 -9.00
C ILE A 61 -18.76 2.60 -10.39
N PRO A 62 -19.78 3.47 -10.49
CA PRO A 62 -20.24 4.02 -11.77
C PRO A 62 -19.11 4.77 -12.49
N ASP A 63 -19.09 4.68 -13.81
CA ASP A 63 -18.15 5.42 -14.67
C ASP A 63 -16.67 5.29 -14.28
N SER A 64 -16.31 4.16 -13.65
CA SER A 64 -14.92 3.87 -13.27
C SER A 64 -13.99 3.74 -14.47
N GLY A 65 -14.54 3.43 -15.64
CA GLY A 65 -13.74 3.02 -16.80
C GLY A 65 -13.01 1.70 -16.55
N GLN A 66 -12.35 1.17 -17.58
CA GLN A 66 -11.59 -0.07 -17.44
C GLN A 66 -10.19 0.17 -16.86
N ILE A 67 -9.83 -0.60 -15.83
CA ILE A 67 -8.57 -0.57 -15.10
C ILE A 67 -7.80 -1.88 -15.33
N PHE A 68 -6.50 -1.78 -15.57
CA PHE A 68 -5.58 -2.86 -15.95
C PHE A 68 -4.32 -2.92 -15.08
N SER A 69 -4.36 -2.27 -13.91
CA SER A 69 -3.31 -2.36 -12.88
C SER A 69 -3.94 -2.62 -11.52
N ASN A 70 -3.10 -2.85 -10.52
CA ASN A 70 -3.55 -2.79 -9.15
C ASN A 70 -4.05 -1.38 -8.85
N LEU A 71 -5.07 -1.29 -8.00
CA LEU A 71 -5.52 0.00 -7.51
C LEU A 71 -4.52 0.51 -6.46
N THR A 72 -4.61 1.80 -6.15
CA THR A 72 -4.13 2.37 -4.89
C THR A 72 -5.20 3.33 -4.37
N ALA A 73 -5.28 3.48 -3.06
CA ALA A 73 -6.24 4.39 -2.44
C ALA A 73 -5.54 5.29 -1.43
N VAL A 74 -5.97 6.53 -1.35
CA VAL A 74 -5.59 7.48 -0.31
C VAL A 74 -6.85 8.09 0.27
N SER A 75 -6.92 8.10 1.59
CA SER A 75 -8.01 8.69 2.35
C SER A 75 -7.56 10.06 2.84
N LEU A 76 -8.24 11.13 2.42
CA LEU A 76 -7.97 12.46 2.93
C LEU A 76 -8.64 12.67 4.29
N ALA A 77 -8.06 13.52 5.13
CA ALA A 77 -8.62 13.93 6.43
C ALA A 77 -10.05 14.52 6.33
N SER A 78 -10.46 14.95 5.14
CA SER A 78 -11.84 15.37 4.86
C SER A 78 -12.85 14.22 4.79
N GLY A 79 -12.44 12.97 5.04
CA GLY A 79 -13.34 11.82 4.95
C GLY A 79 -13.62 11.32 3.54
N ARG A 80 -12.74 11.63 2.56
CA ARG A 80 -12.91 11.25 1.15
C ARG A 80 -11.86 10.24 0.71
N ASP A 81 -12.32 9.12 0.16
CA ASP A 81 -11.48 8.13 -0.48
C ASP A 81 -11.21 8.53 -1.94
N HIS A 82 -9.93 8.53 -2.30
CA HIS A 82 -9.44 8.76 -3.66
C HIS A 82 -8.76 7.49 -4.15
N ILE A 83 -9.18 6.98 -5.30
CA ILE A 83 -8.71 5.73 -5.87
C ILE A 83 -8.03 6.02 -7.20
N PHE A 84 -6.90 5.36 -7.43
CA PHE A 84 -6.15 5.47 -8.67
C PHE A 84 -5.90 4.08 -9.25
N GLY A 85 -5.96 4.00 -10.57
CA GLY A 85 -5.62 2.80 -11.33
C GLY A 85 -5.23 3.17 -12.75
N ARG A 86 -4.52 2.28 -13.43
CA ARG A 86 -4.06 2.51 -14.79
C ARG A 86 -5.04 1.90 -15.79
N HIS A 87 -5.45 2.65 -16.81
CA HIS A 87 -6.24 2.11 -17.91
C HIS A 87 -5.35 1.56 -19.03
N PHE A 88 -5.93 0.91 -20.05
CA PHE A 88 -5.21 0.14 -21.07
C PHE A 88 -4.08 0.91 -21.78
N HIS A 89 -4.27 2.19 -22.04
CA HIS A 89 -3.30 3.06 -22.71
C HIS A 89 -2.15 3.56 -21.81
N GLY A 90 -2.10 3.12 -20.55
CA GLY A 90 -1.04 3.50 -19.60
C GLY A 90 -1.30 4.80 -18.81
N GLY A 91 -2.40 5.50 -19.08
CA GLY A 91 -2.80 6.68 -18.31
C GLY A 91 -3.47 6.32 -16.98
N VAL A 92 -3.53 7.29 -16.08
CA VAL A 92 -4.08 7.12 -14.73
C VAL A 92 -5.53 7.58 -14.68
N ARG A 93 -6.43 6.67 -14.30
CA ARG A 93 -7.80 7.00 -13.91
C ARG A 93 -7.82 7.38 -12.44
N HIS A 94 -8.48 8.48 -12.11
CA HIS A 94 -8.75 8.90 -10.74
C HIS A 94 -10.26 8.83 -10.48
N LEU A 95 -10.64 8.16 -9.39
CA LEU A 95 -12.02 8.03 -8.91
C LEU A 95 -12.11 8.60 -7.50
N TRP A 96 -13.14 9.39 -7.21
CA TRP A 96 -13.37 9.89 -5.86
C TRP A 96 -14.86 10.03 -5.56
N TYR A 97 -15.23 9.85 -4.29
CA TYR A 97 -16.57 10.12 -3.80
C TYR A 97 -16.64 11.55 -3.24
N ASP A 98 -17.58 12.36 -3.74
CA ASP A 98 -17.72 13.78 -3.32
C ASP A 98 -18.66 13.99 -2.11
N GLY A 99 -19.23 12.90 -1.58
CA GLY A 99 -20.25 12.92 -0.53
C GLY A 99 -21.65 12.63 -1.05
N GLN A 100 -21.88 12.79 -2.36
CA GLN A 100 -23.17 12.54 -3.03
C GLN A 100 -23.06 11.50 -4.14
N LYS A 101 -21.96 11.52 -4.90
CA LYS A 101 -21.73 10.62 -6.02
C LYS A 101 -20.26 10.29 -6.21
N TRP A 102 -20.04 9.21 -6.95
CA TRP A 102 -18.74 8.92 -7.54
C TRP A 102 -18.49 9.85 -8.73
N ASN A 103 -17.27 10.34 -8.82
CA ASN A 103 -16.75 11.08 -9.96
C ASN A 103 -15.50 10.38 -10.49
N SER A 104 -15.22 10.60 -11.77
CA SER A 104 -14.04 10.06 -12.42
C SER A 104 -13.40 11.08 -13.36
N GLU A 105 -12.07 11.03 -13.47
CA GLU A 105 -11.31 11.84 -14.43
C GLU A 105 -10.09 11.08 -14.95
N ASP A 106 -9.63 11.45 -16.15
CA ASP A 106 -8.37 10.96 -16.71
C ASP A 106 -7.24 11.93 -16.37
N LEU A 107 -6.21 11.43 -15.68
CA LEU A 107 -5.03 12.21 -15.34
C LEU A 107 -3.93 12.11 -16.42
N GLY A 108 -4.18 11.35 -17.49
CA GLY A 108 -3.24 11.08 -18.57
C GLY A 108 -1.99 10.36 -18.08
N GLY A 109 -0.89 10.55 -18.80
CA GLY A 109 0.40 9.90 -18.54
C GLY A 109 0.59 8.61 -19.35
N GLN A 110 1.81 8.07 -19.27
CA GLN A 110 2.23 6.83 -19.93
C GLN A 110 3.06 6.01 -18.95
N LEU A 111 2.37 5.41 -17.99
CA LEU A 111 2.98 4.64 -16.92
C LEU A 111 2.93 3.14 -17.21
N ILE A 112 3.83 2.41 -16.57
CA ILE A 112 3.94 0.96 -16.56
C ILE A 112 3.99 0.47 -15.10
N GLY A 113 3.30 -0.61 -14.81
CA GLY A 113 3.11 -1.11 -13.44
C GLY A 113 1.99 -0.39 -12.69
N ASP A 114 2.07 -0.45 -11.36
CA ASP A 114 1.12 0.09 -10.39
C ASP A 114 1.41 1.56 -10.02
N ILE A 115 0.39 2.22 -9.46
CA ILE A 115 0.45 3.58 -8.96
C ILE A 115 0.65 3.56 -7.44
N SER A 116 1.50 4.44 -6.93
CA SER A 116 1.60 4.72 -5.51
C SER A 116 1.05 6.10 -5.21
N ALA A 117 0.12 6.20 -4.26
CA ALA A 117 -0.51 7.45 -3.85
C ALA A 117 -0.21 7.74 -2.38
N VAL A 118 0.05 9.01 -2.06
CA VAL A 118 0.30 9.46 -0.69
C VAL A 118 -0.36 10.83 -0.47
N SER A 119 -0.74 11.09 0.78
CA SER A 119 -1.15 12.41 1.24
C SER A 119 -0.36 12.77 2.47
N TRP A 120 0.10 14.02 2.55
CA TRP A 120 0.76 14.59 3.72
C TRP A 120 -0.04 15.74 4.35
N GLY A 121 -1.23 16.04 3.82
CA GLY A 121 -2.07 17.11 4.32
C GLY A 121 -3.48 17.13 3.71
N PRO A 122 -4.43 17.88 4.30
CA PRO A 122 -5.87 17.75 4.01
C PRO A 122 -6.32 18.01 2.56
N SER A 123 -5.48 18.66 1.75
CA SER A 123 -5.81 19.02 0.37
C SER A 123 -4.67 18.73 -0.58
N ARG A 124 -3.88 17.70 -0.27
CA ARG A 124 -2.74 17.31 -1.08
C ARG A 124 -2.73 15.81 -1.30
N ILE A 125 -2.64 15.43 -2.57
CA ILE A 125 -2.40 14.06 -3.01
C ILE A 125 -1.23 14.13 -3.97
N ASP A 126 -0.26 13.24 -3.80
CA ASP A 126 0.81 13.02 -4.75
C ASP A 126 0.69 11.57 -5.23
N ILE A 127 0.73 11.39 -6.55
CA ILE A 127 0.77 10.08 -7.18
C ILE A 127 2.11 9.88 -7.88
N PHE A 128 2.58 8.65 -7.85
CA PHE A 128 3.85 8.22 -8.42
C PHE A 128 3.63 6.96 -9.24
N GLY A 129 4.38 6.82 -10.32
CA GLY A 129 4.46 5.57 -11.06
C GLY A 129 5.69 5.53 -11.93
N ARG A 130 5.98 4.34 -12.46
CA ARG A 130 7.10 4.15 -13.37
C ARG A 130 6.65 4.47 -14.80
N GLY A 131 7.41 5.27 -15.53
CA GLY A 131 7.15 5.59 -16.94
C GLY A 131 7.68 4.52 -17.90
N MET A 132 7.30 4.58 -19.18
CA MET A 132 7.84 3.70 -20.24
C MET A 132 9.38 3.76 -20.36
N ASP A 133 9.98 4.85 -19.93
CA ASP A 133 11.43 5.03 -19.86
C ASP A 133 12.07 4.41 -18.60
N ASN A 134 11.30 3.70 -17.77
CA ASN A 134 11.68 3.21 -16.44
C ASN A 134 12.02 4.29 -15.41
N ALA A 135 11.82 5.58 -15.70
CA ALA A 135 11.97 6.64 -14.71
C ALA A 135 10.75 6.70 -13.79
N VAL A 136 10.92 7.30 -12.61
CA VAL A 136 9.78 7.60 -11.73
C VAL A 136 9.16 8.93 -12.17
N TRP A 137 7.84 8.93 -12.30
CA TRP A 137 7.06 10.10 -12.66
C TRP A 137 6.08 10.45 -11.55
N THR A 138 5.81 11.74 -11.38
CA THR A 138 4.88 12.26 -10.37
C THR A 138 3.86 13.23 -10.96
N LYS A 139 2.68 13.25 -10.36
CA LYS A 139 1.62 14.24 -10.55
C LYS A 139 0.98 14.50 -9.19
N PHE A 140 0.57 15.73 -8.92
CA PHE A 140 0.01 16.06 -7.60
C PHE A 140 -1.19 17.01 -7.69
N TRP A 141 -2.11 16.85 -6.74
CA TRP A 141 -3.23 17.74 -6.51
C TRP A 141 -2.84 18.83 -5.51
N ASN A 142 -2.99 20.10 -5.86
CA ASN A 142 -2.58 21.22 -5.01
C ASN A 142 -3.72 21.84 -4.17
N GLY A 143 -4.89 21.22 -4.12
CA GLY A 143 -6.10 21.77 -3.50
C GLY A 143 -7.08 22.37 -4.50
N SER A 144 -6.64 22.65 -5.73
CA SER A 144 -7.48 23.29 -6.77
C SER A 144 -7.39 22.62 -8.14
N LYS A 145 -6.22 22.06 -8.48
CA LYS A 145 -5.97 21.38 -9.75
C LYS A 145 -4.86 20.37 -9.61
N TRP A 146 -4.84 19.41 -10.53
CA TRP A 146 -3.68 18.57 -10.74
C TRP A 146 -2.55 19.32 -11.47
N SER A 147 -1.31 19.02 -11.09
CA SER A 147 -0.11 19.46 -11.83
C SER A 147 0.00 18.77 -13.19
N ASN A 148 0.96 19.21 -14.02
CA ASN A 148 1.44 18.35 -15.11
C ASN A 148 2.23 17.16 -14.55
N TRP A 149 2.38 16.12 -15.36
CA TRP A 149 3.33 15.04 -15.06
C TRP A 149 4.77 15.57 -15.09
N ALA A 150 5.58 15.19 -14.12
CA ALA A 150 6.99 15.54 -14.04
C ALA A 150 7.83 14.30 -13.76
N SER A 151 8.99 14.18 -14.41
CA SER A 151 9.94 13.11 -14.13
C SER A 151 10.77 13.44 -12.90
N LEU A 152 10.94 12.47 -12.01
CA LEU A 152 11.90 12.47 -10.91
C LEU A 152 13.19 11.73 -11.29
N GLY A 153 13.34 11.35 -12.56
CA GLY A 153 14.49 10.61 -13.08
C GLY A 153 14.62 9.21 -12.47
N GLY A 154 15.86 8.72 -12.41
CA GLY A 154 16.17 7.36 -11.98
C GLY A 154 15.79 6.30 -13.00
N LYS A 155 16.09 5.03 -12.67
CA LYS A 155 15.65 3.85 -13.42
C LYS A 155 15.28 2.75 -12.42
N THR A 156 14.06 2.23 -12.52
CA THR A 156 13.55 1.17 -11.64
C THR A 156 12.88 0.06 -12.46
N PRO A 157 13.09 -1.22 -12.10
CA PRO A 157 12.36 -2.34 -12.69
C PRO A 157 10.98 -2.57 -12.06
N ASP A 158 10.66 -1.87 -10.97
CA ASP A 158 9.39 -2.02 -10.23
C ASP A 158 8.65 -0.69 -10.04
N SER A 159 7.42 -0.73 -9.51
CA SER A 159 6.69 0.49 -9.17
C SER A 159 7.27 1.17 -7.91
N PRO A 160 7.25 2.51 -7.86
CA PRO A 160 7.72 3.25 -6.69
C PRO A 160 6.79 3.05 -5.49
N THR A 161 7.35 3.09 -4.29
CA THR A 161 6.57 3.15 -3.04
C THR A 161 6.77 4.51 -2.37
N ALA A 162 5.68 5.27 -2.23
CA ALA A 162 5.68 6.58 -1.60
C ALA A 162 5.01 6.53 -0.22
N VAL A 163 5.59 7.26 0.73
CA VAL A 163 5.09 7.34 2.11
C VAL A 163 5.32 8.75 2.67
N SER A 164 4.44 9.16 3.58
CA SER A 164 4.60 10.39 4.36
C SER A 164 4.56 10.06 5.84
N TRP A 165 5.49 10.64 6.59
CA TRP A 165 5.52 10.59 8.06
C TRP A 165 5.12 11.92 8.69
N GLY A 166 4.73 12.92 7.90
CA GLY A 166 4.34 14.22 8.42
C GLY A 166 4.12 15.28 7.34
N PRO A 167 3.62 16.46 7.74
CA PRO A 167 3.35 17.56 6.82
C PRO A 167 4.58 17.94 6.00
N ASN A 168 4.35 18.30 4.73
CA ASN A 168 5.38 18.77 3.81
C ASN A 168 6.52 17.75 3.60
N ARG A 169 6.23 16.45 3.74
CA ARG A 169 7.23 15.41 3.56
C ARG A 169 6.66 14.21 2.81
N ILE A 170 7.39 13.82 1.78
CA ILE A 170 7.19 12.57 1.05
C ILE A 170 8.56 11.91 0.90
N ASP A 171 8.61 10.62 1.13
CA ASP A 171 9.76 9.77 0.81
C ASP A 171 9.31 8.72 -0.20
N ILE A 172 10.08 8.57 -1.28
CA ILE A 172 9.85 7.58 -2.34
C ILE A 172 11.00 6.60 -2.32
N PHE A 173 10.66 5.31 -2.40
CA PHE A 173 11.61 4.21 -2.44
C PHE A 173 11.42 3.40 -3.72
N VAL A 174 12.53 3.00 -4.32
CA VAL A 174 12.58 2.10 -5.48
C VAL A 174 13.70 1.08 -5.32
N ARG A 175 13.57 -0.04 -6.02
CA ARG A 175 14.71 -0.90 -6.35
C ARG A 175 15.41 -0.32 -7.58
N GLY A 176 16.73 -0.19 -7.55
CA GLY A 176 17.54 0.14 -8.72
C GLY A 176 17.72 -1.06 -9.64
N LEU A 177 18.23 -0.83 -10.86
CA LEU A 177 18.57 -1.93 -11.79
C LEU A 177 19.72 -2.82 -11.28
N ASP A 178 20.47 -2.33 -10.31
CA ASP A 178 21.51 -3.01 -9.53
C ASP A 178 20.96 -3.79 -8.33
N ASN A 179 19.62 -3.87 -8.18
CA ASN A 179 18.90 -4.47 -7.05
C ASN A 179 19.05 -3.75 -5.71
N VAL A 180 19.62 -2.54 -5.69
CA VAL A 180 19.83 -1.76 -4.48
C VAL A 180 18.62 -0.88 -4.16
N VAL A 181 18.35 -0.60 -2.88
CA VAL A 181 17.29 0.34 -2.49
C VAL A 181 17.75 1.78 -2.66
N TYR A 182 16.96 2.60 -3.36
CA TYR A 182 17.17 4.04 -3.51
C TYR A 182 16.02 4.85 -2.93
N GLN A 183 16.34 6.05 -2.45
CA GLN A 183 15.40 7.02 -1.91
C GLN A 183 15.48 8.35 -2.68
N GLN A 184 14.32 8.96 -2.92
CA GLN A 184 14.22 10.39 -3.19
C GLN A 184 13.16 10.98 -2.24
N TYR A 185 13.33 12.21 -1.78
CA TYR A 185 12.38 12.81 -0.84
C TYR A 185 12.05 14.27 -1.18
N PHE A 186 10.83 14.67 -0.87
CA PHE A 186 10.35 16.05 -0.93
C PHE A 186 10.37 16.66 0.47
N ASN A 187 10.91 17.87 0.63
CA ASN A 187 11.08 18.52 1.94
C ASN A 187 10.09 19.66 2.22
N GLY A 188 9.06 19.82 1.39
CA GLY A 188 8.10 20.92 1.47
C GLY A 188 8.34 22.03 0.46
N THR A 189 9.57 22.11 -0.05
CA THR A 189 9.97 23.14 -1.03
C THR A 189 10.53 22.53 -2.30
N ALA A 190 11.33 21.47 -2.18
CA ALA A 190 11.99 20.82 -3.31
C ALA A 190 12.19 19.33 -3.05
N TRP A 191 12.40 18.60 -4.15
CA TRP A 191 12.94 17.25 -4.13
C TRP A 191 14.43 17.27 -3.77
N SER A 192 14.97 16.16 -3.25
CA SER A 192 16.36 16.02 -2.79
C SER A 192 17.44 16.17 -3.86
N GLY A 193 17.09 16.53 -5.11
CA GLY A 193 18.01 16.74 -6.22
C GLY A 193 18.46 15.47 -6.96
N GLY A 194 18.15 14.28 -6.43
CA GLY A 194 18.46 13.00 -7.04
C GLY A 194 18.16 11.80 -6.13
N TRP A 195 18.38 10.60 -6.67
CA TRP A 195 18.20 9.32 -5.98
C TRP A 195 19.44 8.98 -5.14
N GLY A 196 19.27 8.89 -3.82
CA GLY A 196 20.31 8.46 -2.88
C GLY A 196 20.22 6.96 -2.61
N SER A 197 21.35 6.25 -2.70
CA SER A 197 21.40 4.84 -2.34
C SER A 197 21.26 4.66 -0.83
N LEU A 198 20.41 3.71 -0.44
CA LEU A 198 20.30 3.22 0.93
C LEU A 198 21.00 1.87 1.11
N GLY A 199 21.72 1.36 0.11
CA GLY A 199 22.25 0.00 0.13
C GLY A 199 21.12 -1.03 0.29
N GLY A 200 21.46 -2.24 0.75
CA GLY A 200 20.51 -3.34 0.86
C GLY A 200 20.11 -3.89 -0.51
N GLU A 201 19.91 -5.19 -0.60
CA GLU A 201 19.57 -5.87 -1.86
C GLU A 201 18.17 -6.47 -1.77
N THR A 202 17.38 -6.27 -2.82
CA THR A 202 16.01 -6.77 -2.90
C THR A 202 15.70 -7.34 -4.28
N VAL A 203 14.81 -8.33 -4.33
CA VAL A 203 14.36 -8.96 -5.57
C VAL A 203 13.09 -8.33 -6.15
N GLU A 204 12.45 -7.46 -5.37
CA GLU A 204 11.16 -6.85 -5.68
C GLU A 204 11.01 -5.49 -4.98
N GLU A 205 9.80 -4.91 -5.08
CA GLU A 205 9.44 -3.61 -4.53
C GLU A 205 9.75 -3.48 -3.03
N VAL A 206 10.19 -2.27 -2.65
CA VAL A 206 10.40 -1.88 -1.26
C VAL A 206 9.06 -1.64 -0.59
N VAL A 207 8.86 -2.19 0.60
CA VAL A 207 7.71 -1.86 1.46
C VAL A 207 8.12 -0.74 2.39
N ALA A 208 7.41 0.39 2.34
CA ALA A 208 7.69 1.55 3.19
C ALA A 208 6.44 2.01 3.93
N VAL A 209 6.55 2.21 5.25
CA VAL A 209 5.44 2.65 6.09
C VAL A 209 5.87 3.72 7.08
N SER A 210 4.94 4.62 7.44
CA SER A 210 5.12 5.50 8.58
C SER A 210 4.73 4.78 9.85
N SER A 211 5.65 4.66 10.81
CA SER A 211 5.37 4.14 12.16
C SER A 211 4.95 5.25 13.13
N GLY A 212 4.87 6.49 12.65
CA GLY A 212 4.49 7.67 13.42
C GLY A 212 5.20 8.93 12.94
N PRO A 213 4.98 10.07 13.61
CA PRO A 213 5.63 11.31 13.26
C PRO A 213 7.14 11.13 13.18
N GLU A 214 7.73 11.54 12.05
CA GLU A 214 9.18 11.55 11.84
C GLU A 214 9.86 10.18 11.80
N ARG A 215 9.08 9.11 11.61
CA ARG A 215 9.60 7.74 11.54
C ARG A 215 9.07 6.97 10.35
N LEU A 216 9.96 6.21 9.71
CA LEU A 216 9.62 5.29 8.63
C LEU A 216 10.26 3.94 8.89
N GLU A 217 9.57 2.88 8.48
CA GLU A 217 10.13 1.54 8.42
C GLU A 217 10.13 1.03 6.99
N LEU A 218 11.26 0.46 6.57
CA LEU A 218 11.42 -0.22 5.30
C LEU A 218 11.57 -1.72 5.50
N PHE A 219 10.92 -2.49 4.64
CA PHE A 219 11.08 -3.94 4.54
C PHE A 219 11.30 -4.35 3.09
N VAL A 220 12.20 -5.32 2.89
CA VAL A 220 12.47 -5.91 1.58
C VAL A 220 12.62 -7.41 1.70
N ARG A 221 12.32 -8.14 0.63
CA ARG A 221 12.69 -9.56 0.51
C ARG A 221 14.03 -9.69 -0.21
N ASP A 222 14.96 -10.39 0.42
CA ASP A 222 16.29 -10.64 -0.14
C ASP A 222 16.32 -11.87 -1.06
N PHE A 223 17.43 -12.05 -1.78
CA PHE A 223 17.67 -13.20 -2.69
C PHE A 223 17.70 -14.56 -1.99
N LYS A 224 17.79 -14.58 -0.65
CA LYS A 224 17.75 -15.78 0.18
C LYS A 224 16.37 -15.98 0.82
N ASN A 225 15.34 -15.30 0.30
CA ASN A 225 13.96 -15.32 0.79
C ASN A 225 13.81 -14.86 2.25
N GLY A 226 14.77 -14.11 2.78
CA GLY A 226 14.66 -13.47 4.09
C GLY A 226 14.04 -12.09 3.98
N ILE A 227 13.50 -11.59 5.10
CA ILE A 227 13.08 -10.18 5.19
C ILE A 227 14.22 -9.38 5.80
N GLN A 228 14.66 -8.34 5.10
CA GLN A 228 15.53 -7.31 5.67
C GLN A 228 14.71 -6.08 6.01
N PHE A 229 15.13 -5.37 7.04
CA PHE A 229 14.49 -4.14 7.49
C PHE A 229 15.49 -3.05 7.80
N ARG A 230 15.02 -1.82 7.70
CA ARG A 230 15.76 -0.60 8.04
C ARG A 230 14.78 0.45 8.55
N SER A 231 15.18 1.21 9.55
CA SER A 231 14.35 2.27 10.14
C SER A 231 14.93 3.64 9.88
N PHE A 232 14.05 4.63 9.76
CA PHE A 232 14.38 6.05 9.77
C PHE A 232 13.79 6.69 11.00
N ASN A 233 14.59 7.52 11.66
CA ASN A 233 14.13 8.47 12.65
C ASN A 233 14.76 9.83 12.31
N ARG A 234 13.99 10.92 12.35
CA ARG A 234 14.53 12.23 11.92
C ARG A 234 15.75 12.68 12.73
N GLN A 235 15.81 12.34 14.03
CA GLN A 235 16.93 12.64 14.91
C GLN A 235 18.15 11.73 14.64
N ALA A 236 17.94 10.42 14.50
CA ALA A 236 19.00 9.42 14.36
C ALA A 236 19.38 9.07 12.90
N ARG A 237 18.66 9.62 11.93
CA ARG A 237 18.72 9.26 10.50
C ARG A 237 18.38 7.78 10.28
N TRP A 238 18.87 7.23 9.18
CA TRP A 238 18.64 5.86 8.78
C TRP A 238 19.54 4.89 9.56
N SER A 239 18.97 3.81 10.10
CA SER A 239 19.72 2.70 10.72
C SER A 239 20.61 1.95 9.70
N GLY A 240 21.36 0.92 10.10
CA GLY A 240 21.83 -0.09 9.14
C GLY A 240 20.69 -1.01 8.66
N TRP A 241 20.93 -1.77 7.59
CA TRP A 241 20.05 -2.90 7.24
C TRP A 241 20.28 -4.05 8.23
N SER A 242 19.18 -4.59 8.73
CA SER A 242 19.15 -5.76 9.62
C SER A 242 18.30 -6.84 8.98
N ARG A 243 18.62 -8.11 9.26
CA ARG A 243 17.79 -9.23 8.80
C ARG A 243 16.83 -9.64 9.92
N GLU A 244 15.57 -9.87 9.58
CA GLU A 244 14.61 -10.44 10.52
C GLU A 244 15.01 -11.89 10.82
N ALA A 245 15.51 -12.11 12.03
CA ALA A 245 15.75 -13.44 12.56
C ALA A 245 14.44 -14.23 12.62
N ASP A 246 14.52 -15.54 12.40
CA ASP A 246 13.40 -16.48 12.53
C ASP A 246 12.21 -16.24 11.61
N ALA A 247 12.31 -15.36 10.61
CA ALA A 247 11.30 -15.22 9.56
C ALA A 247 11.20 -16.47 8.67
N GLY A 248 12.16 -17.39 8.74
CA GLY A 248 12.28 -18.46 7.75
C GLY A 248 12.33 -17.89 6.32
N SER A 249 11.94 -18.71 5.34
CA SER A 249 11.80 -18.25 3.96
C SER A 249 10.41 -17.66 3.73
N THR A 250 10.35 -16.48 3.14
CA THR A 250 9.13 -15.87 2.60
C THR A 250 9.07 -16.03 1.08
N VAL A 251 7.86 -16.24 0.56
CA VAL A 251 7.62 -16.47 -0.88
C VAL A 251 6.85 -15.32 -1.53
N SER A 252 6.59 -14.25 -0.80
CA SER A 252 5.92 -13.05 -1.32
C SER A 252 6.56 -11.78 -0.76
N LYS A 253 6.31 -10.65 -1.44
CA LYS A 253 6.61 -9.32 -0.88
C LYS A 253 5.99 -9.22 0.51
N PRO A 254 6.73 -8.80 1.55
CA PRO A 254 6.13 -8.56 2.85
C PRO A 254 5.06 -7.47 2.76
N ALA A 255 4.20 -7.40 3.76
CA ALA A 255 3.23 -6.32 3.93
C ALA A 255 3.46 -5.69 5.29
N ALA A 256 3.48 -4.37 5.36
CA ALA A 256 3.60 -3.67 6.63
C ALA A 256 2.56 -2.55 6.75
N VAL A 257 2.19 -2.19 7.98
CA VAL A 257 1.43 -0.97 8.27
C VAL A 257 1.76 -0.46 9.67
N GLY A 258 1.92 0.85 9.81
CA GLY A 258 2.12 1.50 11.11
C GLY A 258 0.80 1.87 11.77
N PHE A 259 0.72 1.77 13.09
CA PHE A 259 -0.46 2.09 13.89
C PHE A 259 -0.08 2.62 15.28
N GLY A 260 -1.03 3.24 15.99
CA GLY A 260 -0.87 3.64 17.39
C GLY A 260 0.38 4.48 17.73
N GLY A 261 0.89 5.26 16.77
CA GLY A 261 1.93 6.26 17.02
C GLY A 261 3.33 5.74 17.41
N ASN A 262 3.62 4.44 17.30
CA ASN A 262 4.98 3.84 17.27
C ASN A 262 4.93 2.31 17.06
N LYS A 263 3.89 1.76 16.45
CA LYS A 263 3.73 0.32 16.30
C LYS A 263 3.66 -0.04 14.83
N VAL A 264 4.11 -1.25 14.50
CA VAL A 264 4.07 -1.76 13.12
C VAL A 264 3.60 -3.20 13.16
N VAL A 265 2.67 -3.55 12.27
CA VAL A 265 2.42 -4.95 11.93
C VAL A 265 3.14 -5.26 10.64
N LEU A 266 3.90 -6.34 10.65
CA LEU A 266 4.55 -6.94 9.49
C LEU A 266 3.90 -8.30 9.23
N ALA A 267 3.49 -8.57 8.00
CA ALA A 267 2.88 -9.82 7.58
C ALA A 267 3.54 -10.36 6.32
N ARG A 268 3.46 -11.68 6.13
CA ARG A 268 4.05 -12.35 4.96
C ARG A 268 3.32 -13.65 4.63
N GLN A 269 3.48 -14.08 3.39
CA GLN A 269 3.31 -15.50 3.05
C GLN A 269 4.62 -16.23 3.35
N SER A 270 4.49 -17.28 4.14
CA SER A 270 5.55 -18.24 4.46
C SER A 270 5.67 -19.32 3.37
N GLN A 271 6.81 -20.02 3.32
CA GLN A 271 7.05 -21.14 2.41
C GLN A 271 6.05 -22.31 2.59
N ASP A 272 5.41 -22.43 3.76
CA ASP A 272 4.29 -23.35 4.01
C ASP A 272 2.94 -22.85 3.47
N ASN A 273 2.97 -21.75 2.69
CA ASN A 273 1.82 -21.02 2.16
C ASN A 273 0.88 -20.46 3.23
N LYS A 274 1.32 -20.32 4.48
CA LYS A 274 0.50 -19.75 5.55
C LYS A 274 0.82 -18.27 5.76
N LEU A 275 -0.18 -17.56 6.27
CA LEU A 275 -0.03 -16.19 6.73
C LEU A 275 0.67 -16.18 8.09
N TYR A 276 1.76 -15.42 8.20
CA TYR A 276 2.39 -15.11 9.47
C TYR A 276 2.42 -13.61 9.69
N ARG A 277 2.26 -13.18 10.94
CA ARG A 277 2.39 -11.79 11.35
C ARG A 277 3.40 -11.63 12.49
N LYS A 278 3.98 -10.44 12.61
CA LYS A 278 4.83 -10.00 13.71
C LYS A 278 4.49 -8.56 14.04
N VAL A 279 4.63 -8.17 15.29
CA VAL A 279 4.27 -6.83 15.76
C VAL A 279 5.46 -6.17 16.44
N TRP A 280 5.78 -4.94 16.02
CA TRP A 280 6.61 -4.00 16.76
C TRP A 280 5.72 -3.24 17.73
N ASN A 281 6.02 -3.31 19.02
CA ASN A 281 5.19 -2.71 20.07
C ASN A 281 5.61 -1.27 20.46
N GLY A 282 6.64 -0.71 19.81
CA GLY A 282 7.25 0.57 20.16
C GLY A 282 8.63 0.45 20.80
N SER A 283 9.05 -0.74 21.18
CA SER A 283 10.34 -0.98 21.84
C SER A 283 11.05 -2.25 21.36
N SER A 284 10.29 -3.28 20.98
CA SER A 284 10.83 -4.51 20.45
C SER A 284 9.88 -5.17 19.46
N TRP A 285 10.43 -5.99 18.57
CA TRP A 285 9.67 -6.91 17.76
C TRP A 285 9.23 -8.10 18.62
N GLY A 286 7.97 -8.55 18.44
CA GLY A 286 7.47 -9.80 19.02
C GLY A 286 8.03 -11.04 18.31
N VAL A 287 7.33 -12.17 18.40
CA VAL A 287 7.65 -13.38 17.62
C VAL A 287 6.73 -13.50 16.40
N TRP A 288 7.12 -14.29 15.40
CA TRP A 288 6.25 -14.61 14.28
C TRP A 288 5.10 -15.52 14.74
N GLU A 289 3.88 -15.05 14.56
CA GLU A 289 2.66 -15.77 14.87
C GLU A 289 1.99 -16.24 13.58
N LYS A 290 1.68 -17.53 13.49
CA LYS A 290 0.83 -18.05 12.42
C LYS A 290 -0.59 -17.49 12.57
N PHE A 291 -1.12 -16.91 11.50
CA PHE A 291 -2.43 -16.26 11.50
C PHE A 291 -3.43 -17.04 10.65
N GLY A 292 -4.21 -17.91 11.31
CA GLY A 292 -5.12 -18.85 10.65
C GLY A 292 -4.41 -20.09 10.05
N ASP A 293 -5.20 -21.07 9.62
CA ASP A 293 -4.68 -22.34 9.09
C ASP A 293 -4.81 -22.50 7.58
N LYS A 294 -5.48 -21.57 6.89
CA LYS A 294 -5.66 -21.66 5.44
C LYS A 294 -4.40 -21.23 4.70
N ALA A 295 -4.21 -21.84 3.53
CA ALA A 295 -3.20 -21.36 2.60
C ALA A 295 -3.63 -19.99 2.04
N ILE A 296 -2.65 -19.12 1.77
CA ILE A 296 -2.82 -17.86 1.05
C ILE A 296 -1.95 -17.90 -0.20
N THR A 297 -2.27 -17.05 -1.17
CA THR A 297 -1.48 -16.90 -2.40
C THR A 297 -1.14 -15.43 -2.62
N GLY A 298 0.16 -15.12 -2.67
CA GLY A 298 0.67 -13.77 -2.88
C GLY A 298 0.88 -12.96 -1.60
N SER A 299 1.14 -11.67 -1.78
CA SER A 299 1.40 -10.74 -0.67
C SER A 299 0.11 -10.43 0.11
N PRO A 300 0.15 -10.46 1.45
CA PRO A 300 -0.94 -9.94 2.26
C PRO A 300 -1.18 -8.45 2.02
N VAL A 301 -2.38 -7.97 2.34
CA VAL A 301 -2.73 -6.55 2.36
C VAL A 301 -3.09 -6.16 3.79
N LEU A 302 -2.58 -5.05 4.29
CA LEU A 302 -2.81 -4.61 5.66
C LEU A 302 -3.58 -3.29 5.67
N HIS A 303 -4.50 -3.15 6.63
CA HIS A 303 -5.28 -1.94 6.81
C HIS A 303 -5.40 -1.58 8.29
N VAL A 304 -5.18 -0.30 8.61
CA VAL A 304 -5.43 0.24 9.95
C VAL A 304 -6.75 1.01 9.92
N LYS A 305 -7.72 0.54 10.71
CA LYS A 305 -8.89 1.35 11.11
C LYS A 305 -8.43 2.21 12.29
N GLY A 306 -8.56 3.54 12.17
CA GLY A 306 -7.86 4.56 12.98
C GLY A 306 -7.67 4.29 14.49
N GLY A 307 -6.62 4.91 15.05
CA GLY A 307 -6.28 4.86 16.48
C GLY A 307 -5.22 3.81 16.88
N ASP A 308 -5.31 3.33 18.12
CA ASP A 308 -4.39 2.34 18.73
C ASP A 308 -4.77 0.87 18.46
N LYS A 309 -5.80 0.63 17.64
CA LYS A 309 -6.29 -0.72 17.35
C LYS A 309 -5.33 -1.46 16.42
N ALA A 310 -5.23 -2.78 16.61
CA ALA A 310 -4.47 -3.62 15.70
C ALA A 310 -5.09 -3.57 14.29
N PRO A 311 -4.26 -3.52 13.22
CA PRO A 311 -4.76 -3.50 11.86
C PRO A 311 -5.51 -4.78 11.50
N ALA A 312 -6.51 -4.63 10.64
CA ALA A 312 -7.08 -5.75 9.92
C ALA A 312 -6.09 -6.22 8.85
N ILE A 313 -5.90 -7.53 8.76
CA ILE A 313 -5.17 -8.20 7.69
C ILE A 313 -6.19 -8.71 6.68
N VAL A 314 -6.02 -8.30 5.43
CA VAL A 314 -6.82 -8.73 4.31
C VAL A 314 -5.93 -9.58 3.41
N VAL A 315 -6.37 -10.79 3.10
CA VAL A 315 -5.65 -11.66 2.17
C VAL A 315 -6.56 -12.16 1.08
N LEU A 316 -5.96 -12.28 -0.11
CA LEU A 316 -6.49 -13.08 -1.19
C LEU A 316 -5.91 -14.50 -1.07
N GLY A 317 -6.74 -15.51 -1.21
CA GLY A 317 -6.30 -16.90 -1.35
C GLY A 317 -7.31 -17.65 -2.20
N ASP A 318 -6.87 -18.44 -3.18
CA ASP A 318 -7.72 -19.29 -4.05
C ASP A 318 -9.08 -18.66 -4.43
N ALA A 319 -9.06 -17.42 -4.96
CA ALA A 319 -10.25 -16.63 -5.32
C ALA A 319 -11.20 -16.26 -4.16
N SER A 320 -10.70 -16.28 -2.93
CA SER A 320 -11.43 -15.91 -1.72
C SER A 320 -10.74 -14.76 -0.98
N LEU A 321 -11.55 -13.90 -0.38
CA LEU A 321 -11.13 -12.83 0.50
C LEU A 321 -11.27 -13.32 1.95
N ALA A 322 -10.21 -13.18 2.75
CA ALA A 322 -10.26 -13.42 4.18
C ALA A 322 -9.82 -12.17 4.96
N ILE A 323 -10.57 -11.85 6.02
CA ILE A 323 -10.31 -10.73 6.91
C ILE A 323 -10.05 -11.24 8.31
N PHE A 324 -9.03 -10.66 8.91
CA PHE A 324 -8.35 -11.09 10.10
C PHE A 324 -8.15 -9.85 10.98
N ALA A 325 -8.84 -9.72 12.11
CA ALA A 325 -8.67 -8.60 13.04
C ALA A 325 -8.25 -9.10 14.43
#